data_AF-A0A2D6BQG2-F1
#
_entry.id   AF-A0A2D6BQG2-F1
#
_cell.length_a   1.000
_cell.length_b   1.000
_cell.length_c   1.000
_cell.angle_alpha   90.00
_cell.angle_beta   90.00
_cell.angle_gamma   90.00
#
_symmetry.space_group_name_H-M   'P 1'
#
loop_
_entity.id
_entity.type
_entity.pdbx_description
1 polymer ?
#
loop_
_entity_poly.entity_id
_entity_poly.type
_entity_poly.pdbx_seq_one_letter_code
_entity_poly.pdbx_strand_id
1 'polypeptide(L)'
;MMSYRSRAWTLWLFLGAVFAGFLGWYDYSGGPLTSEEIAVYESRLLAQGLAGTQVPEAVRAFAEGDDGGEFFMVNLENARPEPLLPEGFPRDADPREVEREYSRPTLLLLLRRACHPVAGLTGRVNFIDYQGAPVWERLRLVRCRSRRDFL
;
A
#
# COMPACT_ATOMS: atom_id res chain seq x y z
N MET A 1 36.46 -29.56 0.84
CA MET A 1 36.50 -28.26 0.14
C MET A 1 35.67 -28.36 -1.13
N MET A 2 34.54 -27.64 -1.23
CA MET A 2 33.78 -27.53 -2.49
C MET A 2 34.63 -26.84 -3.56
N SER A 3 34.66 -27.39 -4.78
CA SER A 3 35.40 -26.79 -5.91
C SER A 3 34.80 -25.44 -6.30
N TYR A 4 35.60 -24.54 -6.87
CA TYR A 4 35.17 -23.22 -7.33
C TYR A 4 33.91 -23.27 -8.23
N ARG A 5 33.84 -24.25 -9.14
CA ARG A 5 32.65 -24.51 -9.99
C ARG A 5 31.40 -24.84 -9.16
N SER A 6 31.53 -25.67 -8.11
CA SER A 6 30.37 -26.03 -7.26
C SER A 6 29.81 -24.85 -6.47
N ARG A 7 30.67 -23.92 -6.02
CA ARG A 7 30.25 -22.69 -5.33
C ARG A 7 29.52 -21.73 -6.26
N ALA A 8 29.99 -21.60 -7.50
CA ALA A 8 29.32 -20.79 -8.52
C ALA A 8 27.91 -21.32 -8.81
N TRP A 9 27.75 -22.64 -8.99
CA TRP A 9 26.42 -23.24 -9.21
C TRP A 9 25.47 -23.05 -8.02
N THR A 10 25.94 -23.20 -6.78
CA THR A 10 25.12 -22.93 -5.60
C THR A 10 24.66 -21.47 -5.55
N LEU A 11 25.54 -20.52 -5.86
CA LEU A 11 25.20 -19.10 -5.92
C LEU A 11 24.14 -18.83 -7.02
N TRP A 12 24.31 -19.38 -8.22
CA TRP A 12 23.36 -19.21 -9.31
C TRP A 12 21.99 -19.79 -8.99
N LEU A 13 21.93 -20.98 -8.37
CA LEU A 13 20.67 -21.58 -7.93
C LEU A 13 19.98 -20.72 -6.87
N PHE A 14 20.74 -20.19 -5.91
CA PHE A 14 20.20 -19.30 -4.89
C PHE A 14 19.65 -18.02 -5.51
N LEU A 15 20.41 -17.35 -6.39
CA LEU A 15 19.96 -16.14 -7.07
C LEU A 15 18.74 -16.40 -7.96
N GLY A 16 18.73 -17.54 -8.67
CA GLY A 16 17.58 -17.96 -9.48
C GLY A 16 16.33 -18.20 -8.62
N ALA A 17 16.47 -18.84 -7.46
CA ALA A 17 15.37 -19.06 -6.53
C ALA A 17 14.84 -17.73 -5.93
N VAL A 18 15.73 -16.82 -5.54
CA VAL A 18 15.36 -15.48 -5.05
C VAL A 18 14.63 -14.69 -6.14
N PHE A 19 15.13 -14.72 -7.37
CA PHE A 19 14.52 -14.02 -8.50
C PHE A 19 13.15 -14.60 -8.87
N ALA A 20 13.02 -15.93 -8.94
CA ALA A 20 11.72 -16.58 -9.18
C ALA A 20 10.72 -16.27 -8.06
N GLY A 21 11.17 -16.26 -6.80
CA GLY A 21 10.36 -15.83 -5.66
C GLY A 21 9.93 -14.36 -5.77
N PHE A 22 10.84 -13.48 -6.19
CA PHE A 22 10.52 -12.08 -6.47
C PHE A 22 9.48 -11.95 -7.58
N LEU A 23 9.62 -12.64 -8.72
CA LEU A 23 8.62 -12.61 -9.80
C LEU A 23 7.25 -13.09 -9.34
N GLY A 24 7.20 -14.18 -8.57
CA GLY A 24 5.96 -14.67 -7.99
C GLY A 24 5.32 -13.68 -7.00
N TRP A 25 6.12 -12.89 -6.30
CA TRP A 25 5.63 -11.79 -5.46
C TRP A 25 5.25 -10.55 -6.28
N TYR A 26 5.97 -10.24 -7.35
CA TYR A 26 5.89 -8.93 -8.03
C TYR A 26 4.85 -8.86 -9.15
N ASP A 27 4.72 -9.93 -9.95
CA ASP A 27 3.94 -9.92 -11.20
C ASP A 27 2.79 -10.93 -11.24
N TYR A 28 2.73 -11.88 -10.30
CA TYR A 28 1.63 -12.85 -10.27
C TYR A 28 0.30 -12.16 -9.92
N SER A 29 -0.66 -12.14 -10.83
CA SER A 29 -2.04 -11.72 -10.52
C SER A 29 -2.99 -12.91 -10.45
N GLY A 30 -3.83 -12.94 -9.40
CA GLY A 30 -4.87 -13.94 -9.22
C GLY A 30 -6.12 -13.70 -10.09
N GLY A 31 -6.04 -12.80 -11.08
CA GLY A 31 -7.17 -12.31 -11.85
C GLY A 31 -8.05 -11.30 -11.09
N PRO A 32 -9.07 -10.74 -11.76
CA PRO A 32 -10.05 -9.83 -11.15
C PRO A 32 -10.78 -10.43 -9.96
N LEU A 33 -11.20 -9.59 -9.02
CA LEU A 33 -12.13 -9.96 -7.94
C LEU A 33 -13.46 -10.50 -8.49
N THR A 34 -13.98 -11.58 -7.87
CA THR A 34 -15.32 -12.08 -8.18
C THR A 34 -16.40 -11.33 -7.41
N SER A 35 -17.64 -11.42 -7.88
CA SER A 35 -18.79 -10.79 -7.20
C SER A 35 -18.96 -11.31 -5.76
N GLU A 36 -18.65 -12.58 -5.51
CA GLU A 36 -18.68 -13.18 -4.16
C GLU A 36 -17.59 -12.59 -3.26
N GLU A 37 -16.37 -12.42 -3.78
CA GLU A 37 -15.27 -11.81 -3.03
C GLU A 37 -15.60 -10.36 -2.66
N ILE A 38 -16.15 -9.59 -3.59
CA ILE A 38 -16.60 -8.20 -3.37
C ILE A 38 -17.65 -8.15 -2.25
N ALA A 39 -18.66 -9.04 -2.29
CA ALA A 39 -19.69 -9.11 -1.26
C ALA A 39 -19.11 -9.46 0.13
N VAL A 40 -18.08 -10.31 0.18
CA VAL A 40 -17.36 -10.61 1.42
C VAL A 40 -16.66 -9.37 1.97
N TYR A 41 -15.99 -8.57 1.14
CA TYR A 41 -15.37 -7.32 1.59
C TYR A 41 -16.40 -6.31 2.11
N GLU A 42 -17.51 -6.13 1.38
CA GLU A 42 -18.60 -5.25 1.80
C GLU A 42 -19.16 -5.67 3.17
N SER A 43 -19.44 -6.96 3.37
CA SER A 43 -19.94 -7.47 4.65
C SER A 43 -18.95 -7.27 5.81
N ARG A 44 -17.64 -7.41 5.57
CA ARG A 44 -16.61 -7.15 6.58
C ARG A 44 -16.58 -5.69 7.00
N LEU A 45 -16.71 -4.75 6.06
CA LEU A 45 -16.76 -3.31 6.38
C LEU A 45 -18.02 -2.97 7.19
N LEU A 46 -19.16 -3.54 6.82
CA LEU A 46 -20.40 -3.37 7.58
C LEU A 46 -20.27 -3.92 9.01
N ALA A 47 -19.66 -5.09 9.18
CA ALA A 47 -19.39 -5.68 10.48
C ALA A 47 -18.41 -4.86 11.35
N GLN A 48 -17.55 -4.06 10.73
CA GLN A 48 -16.67 -3.10 11.40
C GLN A 48 -17.39 -1.80 11.83
N GLY A 49 -18.71 -1.72 11.65
CA GLY A 49 -19.50 -0.56 12.04
C GLY A 49 -19.44 0.60 11.05
N LEU A 50 -18.98 0.35 9.82
CA LEU A 50 -18.94 1.37 8.75
C LEU A 50 -20.29 1.50 8.00
N ALA A 51 -21.33 0.81 8.48
CA ALA A 51 -22.69 0.96 7.97
C ALA A 51 -23.15 2.43 8.08
N GLY A 52 -23.70 2.97 6.99
CA GLY A 52 -24.11 4.37 6.91
C GLY A 52 -23.00 5.37 6.58
N THR A 53 -21.76 4.92 6.39
CA THR A 53 -20.68 5.74 5.80
C THR A 53 -20.59 5.50 4.29
N GLN A 54 -19.86 6.36 3.58
CA GLN A 54 -19.55 6.18 2.15
C GLN A 54 -18.49 5.09 1.88
N VAL A 55 -17.87 4.52 2.93
CA VAL A 55 -16.72 3.62 2.78
C VAL A 55 -17.10 2.29 2.10
N PRO A 56 -18.18 1.58 2.49
CA PRO A 56 -18.55 0.32 1.83
C PRO A 56 -18.82 0.49 0.33
N GLU A 57 -19.54 1.55 -0.05
CA GLU A 57 -19.86 1.85 -1.45
C GLU A 57 -18.60 2.21 -2.24
N ALA A 58 -17.70 3.03 -1.68
CA ALA A 58 -16.44 3.38 -2.33
C ALA A 58 -15.53 2.16 -2.52
N VAL A 59 -15.43 1.27 -1.52
CA VAL A 59 -14.64 0.04 -1.63
C VAL A 59 -15.26 -0.91 -2.64
N ARG A 60 -16.59 -1.02 -2.70
CA ARG A 60 -17.28 -1.81 -3.71
C ARG A 60 -16.99 -1.29 -5.12
N ALA A 61 -17.16 0.01 -5.38
CA ALA A 61 -16.86 0.61 -6.68
C ALA A 61 -15.39 0.44 -7.07
N PHE A 62 -14.48 0.57 -6.09
CA PHE A 62 -13.07 0.28 -6.28
C PHE A 62 -12.82 -1.20 -6.65
N ALA A 63 -13.50 -2.14 -6.01
CA ALA A 63 -13.35 -3.56 -6.29
C ALA A 63 -13.98 -3.99 -7.63
N GLU A 64 -15.12 -3.41 -8.01
CA GLU A 64 -15.82 -3.71 -9.27
C GLU A 64 -15.02 -3.29 -10.52
N GLY A 65 -14.14 -2.30 -10.40
CA GLY A 65 -13.25 -1.91 -11.49
C GLY A 65 -11.92 -2.70 -11.55
N ASP A 66 -11.78 -3.77 -10.78
CA ASP A 66 -10.58 -4.63 -10.83
C ASP A 66 -10.48 -5.35 -12.17
N ASP A 67 -9.39 -5.12 -12.87
CA ASP A 67 -9.03 -5.81 -14.12
C ASP A 67 -7.97 -6.90 -13.87
N GLY A 68 -7.60 -7.14 -12.61
CA GLY A 68 -6.54 -8.06 -12.22
C GLY A 68 -5.14 -7.51 -12.51
N GLY A 69 -5.04 -6.27 -12.99
CA GLY A 69 -3.79 -5.58 -13.26
C GLY A 69 -3.32 -4.71 -12.10
N GLU A 70 -2.12 -4.17 -12.25
CA GLU A 70 -1.55 -3.24 -11.29
C GLU A 70 -2.30 -1.91 -11.26
N PHE A 71 -2.28 -1.24 -10.11
CA PHE A 71 -2.73 0.14 -10.00
C PHE A 71 -1.78 0.96 -9.14
N PHE A 72 -1.86 2.28 -9.32
CA PHE A 72 -1.07 3.23 -8.54
C PHE A 72 -1.98 4.03 -7.63
N MET A 73 -1.75 3.89 -6.33
CA MET A 73 -2.40 4.69 -5.31
C MET A 73 -1.65 6.00 -5.14
N VAL A 74 -2.34 7.11 -5.41
CA VAL A 74 -1.85 8.46 -5.18
C VAL A 74 -2.36 8.94 -3.83
N ASN A 75 -1.45 9.10 -2.86
CA ASN A 75 -1.76 9.70 -1.57
C ASN A 75 -1.30 11.15 -1.59
N LEU A 76 -2.23 12.06 -1.32
CA LEU A 76 -1.98 13.49 -1.16
C LEU A 76 -2.29 13.83 0.30
N GLU A 77 -1.29 14.29 1.03
CA GLU A 77 -1.34 14.37 2.49
C GLU A 77 -0.98 15.77 2.97
N ASN A 78 -1.71 16.22 4.00
CA ASN A 78 -1.39 17.39 4.80
C ASN A 78 -1.23 16.95 6.25
N ALA A 79 -0.19 17.43 6.92
CA ALA A 79 -0.08 17.23 8.35
C ALA A 79 -1.21 17.98 9.07
N ARG A 80 -1.72 17.39 10.15
CA ARG A 80 -2.60 18.13 11.06
C ARG A 80 -1.78 19.20 11.78
N PRO A 81 -2.34 20.40 12.02
CA PRO A 81 -1.69 21.40 12.88
C PRO A 81 -1.40 20.85 14.28
N GLU A 82 -2.30 20.03 14.81
CA GLU A 82 -2.14 19.29 16.05
C GLU A 82 -2.20 17.78 15.76
N PRO A 83 -1.10 17.03 16.00
CA PRO A 83 -1.06 15.60 15.70
C PRO A 83 -1.98 14.83 16.66
N LEU A 84 -2.71 13.86 16.12
CA LEU A 84 -3.37 12.86 16.95
C LEU A 84 -2.31 11.91 17.49
N LEU A 85 -2.11 11.93 18.80
CA LEU A 85 -1.13 11.10 19.47
C LEU A 85 -1.73 9.71 19.73
N PRO A 86 -1.08 8.62 19.29
CA PRO A 86 -1.44 7.28 19.70
C PRO A 86 -1.39 7.12 21.22
N GLU A 87 -2.13 6.16 21.75
CA GLU A 87 -2.11 5.85 23.18
C GLU A 87 -0.67 5.55 23.64
N GLY A 88 -0.22 6.24 24.69
CA GLY A 88 1.14 6.11 25.22
C GLY A 88 2.18 7.10 24.68
N PHE A 89 1.85 7.95 23.70
CA PHE A 89 2.77 9.00 23.23
C PHE A 89 2.76 10.24 24.13
N PRO A 90 3.94 10.86 24.40
CA PRO A 90 4.01 12.09 25.16
C PRO A 90 3.42 13.26 24.37
N ARG A 91 2.87 14.26 25.06
CA ARG A 91 2.19 15.42 24.44
C ARG A 91 3.12 16.28 23.57
N ASP A 92 4.41 16.23 23.86
CA ASP A 92 5.49 16.94 23.16
C ASP A 92 6.28 16.01 22.22
N ALA A 93 5.73 14.85 21.86
CA ALA A 93 6.36 13.95 20.91
C ALA A 93 6.69 14.66 19.59
N ASP A 94 7.86 14.35 19.02
CA ASP A 94 8.23 14.81 17.68
C ASP A 94 7.18 14.30 16.67
N PRO A 95 6.53 15.18 15.88
CA PRO A 95 5.57 14.76 14.85
C PRO A 95 6.13 13.70 13.89
N ARG A 96 7.45 13.68 13.64
CA ARG A 96 8.10 12.65 12.82
C ARG A 96 8.12 11.29 13.48
N GLU A 97 8.17 11.23 14.81
CA GLU A 97 8.11 9.99 15.56
C GLU A 97 6.70 9.41 15.53
N VAL A 98 5.69 10.27 15.68
CA VAL A 98 4.28 9.89 15.55
C VAL A 98 3.97 9.36 14.15
N GLU A 99 4.45 10.02 13.10
CA GLU A 99 4.28 9.56 11.72
C GLU A 99 4.98 8.21 11.46
N ARG A 100 6.16 7.97 12.06
CA ARG A 100 6.89 6.69 11.91
C ARG A 100 6.13 5.53 12.53
N GLU A 101 5.46 5.76 13.66
CA GLU A 101 4.65 4.75 14.33
C GLU A 101 3.50 4.26 13.44
N TYR A 102 2.89 5.17 12.68
CA TYR A 102 1.89 4.81 11.67
C TYR A 102 2.51 4.19 10.40
N SER A 103 3.59 4.78 9.89
CA SER A 103 4.12 4.48 8.56
C SER A 103 4.79 3.10 8.48
N ARG A 104 5.53 2.70 9.52
CA ARG A 104 6.29 1.45 9.52
C ARG A 104 5.41 0.20 9.43
N PRO A 105 4.39 0.00 10.30
CA PRO A 105 3.51 -1.16 10.18
C PRO A 105 2.71 -1.12 8.87
N THR A 106 2.26 0.06 8.43
CA THR A 106 1.56 0.24 7.15
C THR A 106 2.41 -0.23 5.97
N LEU A 107 3.70 0.15 5.91
CA LEU A 107 4.61 -0.31 4.85
C LEU A 107 4.76 -1.83 4.84
N LEU A 108 4.86 -2.46 6.01
CA LEU A 108 4.96 -3.92 6.09
C LEU A 108 3.68 -4.62 5.61
N LEU A 109 2.51 -4.06 5.93
CA LEU A 109 1.22 -4.56 5.44
C LEU A 109 1.07 -4.42 3.92
N LEU A 110 1.55 -3.31 3.35
CA LEU A 110 1.60 -3.10 1.91
C LEU A 110 2.54 -4.12 1.23
N LEU A 111 3.77 -4.28 1.74
CA LEU A 111 4.75 -5.19 1.14
C LEU A 111 4.27 -6.65 1.17
N ARG A 112 3.57 -7.08 2.23
CA ARG A 112 2.95 -8.41 2.31
C ARG A 112 1.91 -8.66 1.22
N ARG A 113 1.31 -7.59 0.69
CA ARG A 113 0.30 -7.59 -0.38
C ARG A 113 0.86 -7.19 -1.74
N ALA A 114 2.18 -7.27 -1.91
CA ALA A 114 2.86 -6.84 -3.14
C ALA A 114 2.55 -5.38 -3.53
N CYS A 115 2.28 -4.54 -2.53
CA CYS A 115 2.22 -3.10 -2.66
C CYS A 115 3.52 -2.47 -2.13
N HIS A 116 4.11 -1.53 -2.87
CA HIS A 116 5.30 -0.84 -2.42
C HIS A 116 5.34 0.62 -2.89
N PRO A 117 5.94 1.54 -2.11
CA PRO A 117 6.19 2.90 -2.57
C PRO A 117 7.07 2.88 -3.83
N VAL A 118 6.77 3.78 -4.77
CA VAL A 118 7.57 4.00 -5.98
C VAL A 118 8.11 5.43 -6.04
N ALA A 119 7.38 6.39 -5.48
CA ALA A 119 7.81 7.79 -5.40
C ALA A 119 7.24 8.46 -4.15
N GLY A 120 7.98 9.43 -3.64
CA GLY A 120 7.57 10.28 -2.54
C GLY A 120 8.14 11.68 -2.70
N LEU A 121 7.31 12.70 -2.51
CA LEU A 121 7.71 14.10 -2.54
C LEU A 121 7.21 14.76 -1.26
N THR A 122 8.07 15.58 -0.64
CA THR A 122 7.72 16.42 0.52
C THR A 122 8.00 17.87 0.16
N GLY A 123 7.05 18.74 0.45
CA GLY A 123 7.08 20.15 0.08
C GLY A 123 5.70 20.60 -0.39
N ARG A 124 5.57 21.87 -0.81
CA ARG A 124 4.32 22.38 -1.38
C ARG A 124 4.12 21.76 -2.77
N VAL A 125 3.34 20.70 -2.86
CA VAL A 125 3.06 19.97 -4.11
C VAL A 125 1.71 20.40 -4.66
N ASN A 126 1.70 20.96 -5.87
CA ASN A 126 0.50 21.21 -6.66
C ASN A 126 0.34 20.08 -7.67
N PHE A 127 -0.35 19.00 -7.28
CA PHE A 127 -0.54 17.84 -8.14
C PHE A 127 -1.77 17.96 -9.05
N ILE A 128 -2.81 18.66 -8.59
CA ILE A 128 -4.06 18.89 -9.33
C ILE A 128 -4.31 20.40 -9.35
N ASP A 129 -4.50 20.96 -10.54
CA ASP A 129 -4.72 22.39 -10.72
C ASP A 129 -6.21 22.67 -10.99
N TYR A 130 -6.86 23.30 -10.03
CA TYR A 130 -8.20 23.87 -10.15
C TYR A 130 -8.35 25.05 -9.19
N GLN A 131 -9.32 25.93 -9.43
CA GLN A 131 -9.53 27.09 -8.58
C GLN A 131 -9.85 26.66 -7.14
N GLY A 132 -8.99 27.06 -6.19
CA GLY A 132 -9.12 26.67 -4.78
C GLY A 132 -8.51 25.30 -4.44
N ALA A 133 -7.73 24.70 -5.34
CA ALA A 133 -7.03 23.45 -5.06
C ALA A 133 -6.14 23.58 -3.80
N PRO A 134 -6.23 22.62 -2.86
CA PRO A 134 -5.37 22.62 -1.69
C PRO A 134 -3.92 22.39 -2.13
N VAL A 135 -3.00 23.06 -1.43
CA VAL A 135 -1.59 22.74 -1.52
C VAL A 135 -1.32 21.56 -0.61
N TRP A 136 -0.73 20.51 -1.17
CA TRP A 136 -0.39 19.30 -0.43
C TRP A 136 1.03 19.42 0.12
N GLU A 137 1.28 18.90 1.32
CA GLU A 137 2.61 18.88 1.92
C GLU A 137 3.41 17.63 1.54
N ARG A 138 2.70 16.54 1.23
CA ARG A 138 3.31 15.30 0.78
C ARG A 138 2.49 14.65 -0.32
N LEU A 139 3.21 14.04 -1.25
CA LEU A 139 2.70 13.10 -2.22
C LEU A 139 3.41 11.76 -2.02
N ARG A 140 2.65 10.67 -1.95
CA ARG A 140 3.20 9.30 -1.97
C ARG A 140 2.50 8.49 -3.06
N LEU A 141 3.30 7.89 -3.93
CA LEU A 141 2.83 6.99 -4.95
C LEU A 141 3.17 5.56 -4.52
N VAL A 142 2.15 4.71 -4.39
CA VAL A 142 2.29 3.30 -4.04
C VAL A 142 1.79 2.48 -5.20
N ARG A 143 2.64 1.63 -5.75
CA ARG A 143 2.23 0.61 -6.71
C ARG A 143 1.63 -0.55 -5.93
N CYS A 144 0.50 -1.07 -6.38
CA CYS A 144 -0.06 -2.32 -5.91
C CYS A 144 -0.21 -3.27 -7.09
N ARG A 145 0.13 -4.55 -6.86
CA ARG A 145 0.09 -5.60 -7.90
C ARG A 145 -1.30 -5.86 -8.46
N SER A 146 -2.34 -5.77 -7.63
CA SER A 146 -3.75 -5.84 -8.04
C SER A 146 -4.67 -5.24 -6.97
N ARG A 147 -5.92 -4.92 -7.33
CA ARG A 147 -6.92 -4.49 -6.32
C ARG A 147 -7.28 -5.64 -5.39
N ARG A 148 -7.34 -6.87 -5.92
CA ARG A 148 -7.46 -8.12 -5.17
C ARG A 148 -6.43 -8.26 -4.06
N ASP A 149 -5.14 -8.03 -4.36
CA ASP A 149 -4.08 -8.17 -3.34
C ASP A 149 -4.16 -7.09 -2.27
N PHE A 150 -4.63 -5.89 -2.65
CA PHE A 150 -4.75 -4.76 -1.74
C PHE A 150 -5.86 -4.94 -0.68
N LEU A 151 -7.04 -5.42 -1.11
CA LEU A 151 -8.23 -5.59 -0.26
C LEU A 151 -8.13 -6.83 0.66
#